data_AF-A0ABD4KWH9-F1
#
_entry.id   AF-A0ABD4KWH9-F1
#
_cell.length_a   1.000
_cell.length_b   1.000
_cell.length_c   1.000
_cell.angle_alpha   90.00
_cell.angle_beta   90.00
_cell.angle_gamma   90.00
#
_symmetry.space_group_name_H-M   'P 1'
#
loop_
_entity.id
_entity.type
_entity.pdbx_description
1 polymer ?
#
loop_
_entity_poly.entity_id
_entity_poly.type
_entity_poly.pdbx_seq_one_letter_code
_entity_poly.pdbx_strand_id
1 'polypeptide(L)'
;MDMDPEQGAQQRDSLVEAMLGPLYEQMLPQVRQILEQGRDAPERAIGRVLAQLMLTAWQALTDQGKTVAPGVLVQAGMVAAQAVGEIAVRLGVLPEQGNGDAIEAAFMLAMGQFGQAAGGDMPPEQRQRYAELIGALRQAKQLSGAQPSGSAPQQPQQPQGGM
;
A
#
# COMPACT_ATOMS: atom_id res chain seq x y z
N MET A 1 3.04 3.91 28.24
CA MET A 1 3.56 5.09 27.54
C MET A 1 2.62 5.31 26.36
N ASP A 2 1.56 6.07 26.61
CA ASP A 2 0.70 6.60 25.55
C ASP A 2 1.54 7.56 24.72
N MET A 3 1.76 7.18 23.46
CA MET A 3 2.43 8.04 22.49
C MET A 3 1.44 9.15 22.15
N ASP A 4 1.81 10.42 22.39
CA ASP A 4 0.95 11.56 22.05
C ASP A 4 0.50 11.47 20.58
N PRO A 5 -0.81 11.57 20.28
CA PRO A 5 -1.33 11.44 18.92
C PRO A 5 -0.71 12.47 17.96
N GLU A 6 -0.26 13.62 18.46
CA GLU A 6 0.46 14.64 17.69
C GLU A 6 1.86 14.18 17.24
N GLN A 7 2.57 13.40 18.05
CA GLN A 7 3.87 12.84 17.66
C GLN A 7 3.74 11.80 16.55
N GLY A 8 2.64 11.04 16.54
CA GLY A 8 2.31 10.11 15.46
C GLY A 8 2.06 10.83 14.13
N ALA A 9 1.34 11.95 14.16
CA ALA A 9 1.06 12.77 12.98
C ALA A 9 2.35 13.40 12.41
N GLN A 10 3.21 13.96 13.25
CA GLN A 10 4.48 14.55 12.80
C GLN A 10 5.45 13.52 12.22
N GLN A 11 5.52 12.33 12.81
CA GLN A 11 6.32 11.23 12.25
C GLN A 11 5.77 10.78 10.90
N ARG A 12 4.44 10.73 10.75
CA ARG A 12 3.79 10.40 9.47
C ARG A 12 4.16 11.42 8.41
N ASP A 13 3.97 12.71 8.66
CA ASP A 13 4.29 13.76 7.71
C ASP A 13 5.77 13.74 7.31
N SER A 14 6.67 13.53 8.27
CA SER A 14 8.11 13.37 7.99
C SER A 14 8.41 12.17 7.09
N LEU A 15 7.73 11.03 7.31
CA LEU A 15 7.88 9.84 6.48
C LEU A 15 7.31 10.02 5.08
N VAL A 16 6.14 10.66 4.99
CA VAL A 16 5.51 10.98 3.70
C VAL A 16 6.43 11.88 2.90
N GLU A 17 6.96 12.94 3.50
CA GLU A 17 7.88 13.85 2.83
C GLU A 17 9.18 13.13 2.41
N ALA A 18 9.72 12.27 3.28
CA ALA A 18 10.90 11.45 2.96
C ALA A 18 10.66 10.45 1.82
N MET A 19 9.41 10.01 1.60
CA MET A 19 9.06 9.15 0.46
C MET A 19 8.75 9.98 -0.80
N LEU A 20 8.01 11.08 -0.67
CA LEU A 20 7.53 11.88 -1.80
C LEU A 20 8.62 12.78 -2.39
N GLY A 21 9.52 13.35 -1.57
CA GLY A 21 10.59 14.21 -2.05
C GLY A 21 11.48 13.51 -3.08
N PRO A 22 12.15 12.40 -2.72
CA PRO A 22 12.95 11.62 -3.66
C PRO A 22 12.13 11.06 -4.81
N LEU A 23 10.87 10.67 -4.57
CA LEU A 23 9.96 10.18 -5.62
C LEU A 23 9.82 11.17 -6.77
N TYR A 24 9.56 12.45 -6.48
CA TYR A 24 9.34 13.46 -7.50
C TYR A 24 10.63 14.08 -8.05
N GLU A 25 11.69 14.20 -7.24
CA GLU A 25 12.92 14.87 -7.65
C GLU A 25 13.91 13.94 -8.38
N GLN A 26 14.09 12.72 -7.87
CA GLN A 26 15.15 11.81 -8.35
C GLN A 26 14.63 10.52 -8.95
N MET A 27 13.63 9.90 -8.32
CA MET A 27 13.15 8.58 -8.72
C MET A 27 12.10 8.66 -9.82
N LEU A 28 11.52 9.82 -10.12
CA LEU A 28 10.46 9.98 -11.12
C LEU A 28 10.77 9.33 -12.48
N PRO A 29 11.96 9.52 -13.12
CA PRO A 29 12.28 8.83 -14.37
C PRO A 29 12.35 7.30 -14.21
N GLN A 30 12.90 6.81 -13.10
CA GLN A 30 12.99 5.38 -12.80
C GLN A 30 11.60 4.78 -12.53
N VAL A 31 10.74 5.51 -11.82
CA VAL A 31 9.36 5.12 -11.53
C VAL A 31 8.56 5.04 -12.81
N ARG A 32 8.65 6.05 -13.68
CA ARG A 32 8.04 6.02 -15.02
C ARG A 32 8.48 4.79 -15.79
N GLN A 33 9.78 4.53 -15.84
CA GLN A 33 10.33 3.36 -16.53
C GLN A 33 9.81 2.04 -15.96
N ILE A 34 9.73 1.88 -14.63
CA ILE A 34 9.19 0.66 -13.99
C ILE A 34 7.70 0.50 -14.31
N LEU A 35 6.93 1.58 -14.24
CA LEU A 35 5.49 1.56 -14.52
C LEU A 35 5.20 1.28 -16.00
N GLU A 36 5.99 1.84 -16.92
CA GLU A 36 5.87 1.59 -18.35
C GLU A 36 6.25 0.15 -18.72
N GLN A 37 7.31 -0.40 -18.13
CA GLN A 37 7.69 -1.80 -18.31
C GLN A 37 6.69 -2.77 -17.69
N GLY A 38 5.99 -2.34 -16.65
CA GLY A 38 5.04 -3.15 -15.91
C GLY A 38 3.58 -2.96 -16.34
N ARG A 39 3.32 -2.46 -17.55
CA ARG A 39 1.96 -2.22 -18.07
C ARG A 39 1.07 -3.46 -18.06
N ASP A 40 1.63 -4.65 -18.25
CA ASP A 40 0.90 -5.92 -18.20
C ASP A 40 0.52 -6.37 -16.78
N ALA A 41 1.16 -5.80 -15.75
CA ALA A 41 0.91 -6.09 -14.34
C ALA A 41 1.12 -4.82 -13.50
N PRO A 42 0.24 -3.80 -13.66
CA PRO A 42 0.42 -2.48 -13.08
C PRO A 42 0.48 -2.52 -11.55
N GLU A 43 -0.27 -3.42 -10.92
CA GLU A 43 -0.26 -3.61 -9.46
C GLU A 43 1.12 -4.09 -8.96
N ARG A 44 1.82 -4.93 -9.73
CA ARG A 44 3.18 -5.37 -9.37
C ARG A 44 4.20 -4.26 -9.57
N ALA A 45 4.04 -3.48 -10.64
CA ALA A 45 4.93 -2.37 -10.97
C ALA A 45 4.86 -1.27 -9.89
N ILE A 46 3.65 -0.84 -9.55
CA ILE A 46 3.38 0.12 -8.49
C ILE A 46 3.86 -0.44 -7.15
N GLY A 47 3.55 -1.70 -6.86
CA GLY A 47 3.95 -2.34 -5.60
C GLY A 47 5.47 -2.41 -5.43
N ARG A 48 6.22 -2.63 -6.52
CA ARG A 48 7.70 -2.60 -6.51
C ARG A 48 8.24 -1.21 -6.23
N VAL A 49 7.72 -0.18 -6.91
CA VAL A 49 8.13 1.21 -6.67
C VAL A 49 7.87 1.59 -5.22
N LEU A 50 6.69 1.26 -4.73
CA LEU A 50 6.29 1.58 -3.37
C LEU A 50 7.14 0.84 -2.32
N ALA A 51 7.43 -0.45 -2.53
CA ALA A 51 8.31 -1.22 -1.65
C ALA A 51 9.70 -0.57 -1.53
N GLN A 52 10.24 -0.07 -2.65
CA GLN A 52 11.51 0.64 -2.67
C GLN A 52 11.44 1.95 -1.87
N LEU A 53 10.40 2.77 -2.08
CA LEU A 53 10.20 4.01 -1.32
C LEU A 53 10.12 3.74 0.19
N MET A 54 9.32 2.74 0.59
CA MET A 54 9.16 2.36 1.99
C MET A 54 10.47 1.87 2.60
N LEU A 55 11.23 1.05 1.87
CA LEU A 55 12.51 0.54 2.32
C LEU A 55 13.54 1.68 2.47
N THR A 56 13.65 2.56 1.48
CA THR A 56 14.57 3.70 1.50
C THR A 56 14.25 4.65 2.65
N ALA A 57 12.97 4.99 2.86
CA ALA A 57 12.55 5.84 3.96
C ALA A 57 12.82 5.19 5.33
N TRP A 58 12.55 3.89 5.46
CA TRP A 58 12.83 3.14 6.68
C TRP A 58 14.33 3.04 6.98
N GLN A 59 15.16 2.76 5.96
CA GLN A 59 16.61 2.72 6.08
C GLN A 59 17.15 4.09 6.52
N ALA A 60 16.72 5.17 5.86
CA ALA A 60 17.15 6.53 6.20
C ALA A 60 16.81 6.93 7.65
N LEU A 61 15.70 6.44 8.20
CA LEU A 61 15.32 6.66 9.60
C LEU A 61 16.09 5.76 10.56
N THR A 62 16.34 4.51 10.15
CA THR A 62 17.14 3.55 10.94
C THR A 62 18.59 4.00 11.04
N ASP A 63 19.17 4.55 9.97
CA ASP A 63 20.50 5.20 9.95
C ASP A 63 20.59 6.40 10.91
N GLN A 64 19.47 7.08 11.17
CA GLN A 64 19.36 8.15 12.16
C GLN A 64 19.14 7.63 13.59
N GLY A 65 19.12 6.31 13.80
CA GLY A 65 18.81 5.67 15.08
C GLY A 65 17.34 5.77 15.49
N LYS A 66 16.44 6.11 14.55
CA LYS A 66 15.00 6.26 14.80
C LYS A 66 14.26 5.00 14.39
N THR A 67 13.25 4.62 15.19
CA THR A 67 12.35 3.51 14.87
C THR A 67 11.03 4.05 14.35
N VAL A 68 10.52 3.44 13.28
CA VAL A 68 9.22 3.81 12.71
C VAL A 68 8.12 2.94 13.31
N ALA A 69 7.08 3.56 13.84
CA ALA A 69 5.90 2.86 14.30
C ALA A 69 5.15 2.23 13.10
N PRO A 70 4.73 0.95 13.19
CA PRO A 70 4.08 0.26 12.08
C PRO A 70 2.87 0.99 11.49
N GLY A 71 2.02 1.55 12.35
CA GLY A 71 0.85 2.32 11.91
C GLY A 71 1.21 3.57 11.12
N VAL A 72 2.31 4.23 11.47
CA VAL A 72 2.81 5.42 10.77
C VAL A 72 3.36 5.04 9.39
N LEU A 73 4.13 3.95 9.30
CA LEU A 73 4.64 3.46 8.01
C LEU A 73 3.49 3.09 7.06
N VAL A 74 2.44 2.45 7.57
CA VAL A 74 1.27 2.05 6.77
C VAL A 74 0.50 3.26 6.26
N GLN A 75 0.26 4.26 7.11
CA GLN A 75 -0.38 5.51 6.71
C GLN A 75 0.44 6.24 5.65
N ALA A 76 1.74 6.37 5.86
CA ALA A 76 2.62 7.05 4.93
C ALA A 76 2.76 6.26 3.61
N GLY A 77 2.81 4.94 3.67
CA GLY A 77 2.83 4.05 2.51
C GLY A 77 1.54 4.13 1.70
N MET A 78 0.37 4.33 2.32
CA MET A 78 -0.89 4.56 1.59
C MET A 78 -0.87 5.87 0.81
N VAL A 79 -0.34 6.95 1.40
CA VAL A 79 -0.17 8.24 0.70
C VAL A 79 0.79 8.08 -0.49
N ALA A 80 1.92 7.40 -0.28
CA ALA A 80 2.86 7.10 -1.35
C ALA A 80 2.25 6.20 -2.44
N ALA A 81 1.42 5.22 -2.07
CA ALA A 81 0.71 4.37 -3.03
C ALA A 81 -0.24 5.18 -3.92
N GLN A 82 -0.97 6.14 -3.34
CA GLN A 82 -1.83 7.06 -4.09
C GLN A 82 -1.00 7.93 -5.05
N ALA A 83 0.12 8.49 -4.60
CA ALA A 83 1.00 9.29 -5.45
C ALA A 83 1.54 8.49 -6.64
N VAL A 84 2.04 7.27 -6.41
CA VAL A 84 2.53 6.39 -7.49
C VAL A 84 1.38 5.95 -8.40
N GLY A 85 0.20 5.69 -7.84
CA GLY A 85 -1.03 5.39 -8.58
C GLY A 85 -1.43 6.55 -9.51
N GLU A 86 -1.36 7.78 -9.03
CA GLU A 86 -1.64 8.98 -9.84
C GLU A 86 -0.63 9.12 -10.99
N ILE A 87 0.66 8.85 -10.74
CA ILE A 87 1.67 8.80 -11.80
C ILE A 87 1.31 7.72 -12.83
N ALA A 88 0.93 6.52 -12.39
CA ALA A 88 0.54 5.42 -13.28
C ALA A 88 -0.68 5.77 -14.13
N VAL A 89 -1.67 6.47 -13.57
CA VAL A 89 -2.84 6.99 -14.30
C VAL A 89 -2.41 7.99 -15.37
N ARG A 90 -1.58 8.97 -15.00
CA ARG A 90 -1.07 9.99 -15.94
C ARG A 90 -0.25 9.39 -17.09
N LEU A 91 0.40 8.25 -16.87
CA LEU A 91 1.16 7.51 -17.89
C LEU A 91 0.29 6.56 -18.74
N GLY A 92 -1.01 6.48 -18.47
CA GLY A 92 -1.94 5.55 -19.11
C GLY A 92 -1.69 4.08 -18.74
N VAL A 93 -0.99 3.83 -17.64
CA VAL A 93 -0.72 2.48 -17.10
C VAL A 93 -1.93 1.97 -16.30
N LEU A 94 -2.61 2.87 -15.59
CA LEU A 94 -3.88 2.59 -14.91
C LEU A 94 -5.02 3.41 -15.51
N PRO A 95 -6.27 2.90 -15.50
CA PRO A 95 -7.43 3.69 -15.85
C PRO A 95 -7.68 4.81 -14.83
N GLU A 96 -8.27 5.93 -15.27
CA GLU A 96 -8.60 7.04 -14.37
C GLU A 96 -9.68 6.67 -13.34
N GLN A 97 -10.55 5.73 -13.68
CA GLN A 97 -11.63 5.22 -12.82
C GLN A 97 -11.41 3.74 -12.49
N GLY A 98 -11.80 3.32 -11.28
CA GLY A 98 -11.70 1.91 -10.86
C GLY A 98 -10.27 1.42 -10.61
N ASN A 99 -9.31 2.33 -10.44
CA ASN A 99 -7.91 1.99 -10.15
C ASN A 99 -7.63 1.68 -8.67
N GLY A 100 -8.61 1.89 -7.78
CA GLY A 100 -8.46 1.70 -6.34
C GLY A 100 -8.01 0.29 -5.98
N ASP A 101 -8.63 -0.74 -6.59
CA ASP A 101 -8.28 -2.14 -6.34
C ASP A 101 -6.83 -2.47 -6.74
N ALA A 102 -6.36 -1.89 -7.86
CA ALA A 102 -4.99 -2.08 -8.33
C ALA A 102 -3.96 -1.40 -7.42
N ILE A 103 -4.26 -0.17 -6.96
CA ILE A 103 -3.43 0.58 -6.00
C ILE A 103 -3.40 -0.14 -4.65
N GLU A 104 -4.53 -0.67 -4.19
CA GLU A 104 -4.59 -1.43 -2.94
C GLU A 104 -3.84 -2.77 -3.04
N ALA A 105 -4.00 -3.50 -4.16
CA ALA A 105 -3.23 -4.70 -4.43
C ALA A 105 -1.72 -4.41 -4.46
N ALA A 106 -1.32 -3.32 -5.10
CA ALA A 106 0.06 -2.85 -5.11
C ALA A 106 0.58 -2.52 -3.71
N PHE A 107 -0.22 -1.82 -2.89
CA PHE A 107 0.13 -1.49 -1.52
C PHE A 107 0.41 -2.75 -0.68
N MET A 108 -0.45 -3.76 -0.76
CA MET A 108 -0.22 -5.02 -0.05
C MET A 108 1.02 -5.76 -0.53
N LEU A 109 1.27 -5.78 -1.84
CA LEU A 109 2.49 -6.38 -2.39
C LEU A 109 3.73 -5.65 -1.86
N ALA A 110 3.68 -4.33 -1.77
CA ALA A 110 4.75 -3.52 -1.22
C ALA A 110 5.00 -3.81 0.26
N MET A 111 3.94 -3.87 1.09
CA MET A 111 4.05 -4.22 2.51
C MET A 111 4.68 -5.61 2.71
N GLY A 112 4.31 -6.58 1.87
CA GLY A 112 4.91 -7.92 1.89
C GLY A 112 6.40 -7.92 1.55
N GLN A 113 6.79 -7.21 0.49
CA GLN A 113 8.19 -7.07 0.06
C GLN A 113 9.02 -6.32 1.11
N PHE A 114 8.48 -5.22 1.64
CA PHE A 114 9.09 -4.46 2.72
C PHE A 114 9.34 -5.33 3.95
N GLY A 115 8.33 -6.09 4.40
CA GLY A 115 8.47 -6.97 5.56
C GLY A 115 9.52 -8.07 5.37
N GLN A 116 9.68 -8.58 4.15
CA GLN A 116 10.74 -9.54 3.83
C GLN A 116 12.13 -8.89 3.82
N ALA A 117 12.26 -7.69 3.22
CA ALA A 117 13.53 -7.00 3.08
C ALA A 117 14.02 -6.39 4.41
N ALA A 118 13.18 -5.63 5.10
CA ALA A 118 13.52 -5.00 6.37
C ALA A 118 13.46 -5.98 7.55
N GLY A 119 12.84 -7.14 7.35
CA GLY A 119 12.71 -8.18 8.36
C GLY A 119 14.05 -8.50 9.01
N GLY A 120 15.11 -8.76 8.23
CA GLY A 120 16.44 -9.15 8.74
C GLY A 120 17.04 -8.17 9.73
N ASP A 121 16.89 -6.88 9.48
CA ASP A 121 17.52 -5.78 10.24
C ASP A 121 16.64 -5.24 11.39
N MET A 122 15.35 -5.59 11.42
CA MET A 122 14.46 -5.18 12.51
C MET A 122 14.66 -6.02 13.79
N PRO A 123 14.65 -5.38 14.97
CA PRO A 123 14.58 -6.11 16.24
C PRO A 123 13.31 -6.96 16.31
N PRO A 124 13.35 -8.12 17.01
CA PRO A 124 12.30 -9.13 16.95
C PRO A 124 10.92 -8.61 17.41
N GLU A 125 10.89 -7.75 18.42
CA GLU A 125 9.64 -7.14 18.91
C GLU A 125 9.01 -6.20 17.87
N GLN A 126 9.83 -5.42 17.15
CA GLN A 126 9.35 -4.55 16.09
C GLN A 126 8.85 -5.38 14.90
N ARG A 127 9.59 -6.42 14.52
CA ARG A 127 9.21 -7.36 13.46
C ARG A 127 7.86 -8.03 13.73
N GLN A 128 7.60 -8.45 14.98
CA GLN A 128 6.31 -9.02 15.38
C GLN A 128 5.17 -8.02 15.17
N ARG A 129 5.32 -6.78 15.64
CA ARG A 129 4.28 -5.74 15.46
C ARG A 129 3.99 -5.43 13.99
N TYR A 130 5.02 -5.41 13.13
CA TYR A 130 4.84 -5.28 11.69
C TYR A 130 4.12 -6.48 11.09
N ALA A 131 4.50 -7.71 11.48
CA ALA A 131 3.87 -8.93 10.98
C ALA A 131 2.39 -9.03 11.37
N GLU A 132 2.04 -8.69 12.62
CA GLU A 132 0.66 -8.65 13.10
C GLU A 132 -0.19 -7.66 12.30
N LEU A 133 0.34 -6.45 12.07
CA LEU A 133 -0.39 -5.41 11.34
C LEU A 133 -0.57 -5.77 9.86
N ILE A 134 0.46 -6.30 9.20
CA ILE A 134 0.37 -6.80 7.82
C ILE A 134 -0.64 -7.95 7.73
N GLY A 135 -0.65 -8.84 8.74
CA GLY A 135 -1.62 -9.92 8.87
C GLY A 135 -3.04 -9.39 8.97
N ALA A 136 -3.27 -8.40 9.85
CA ALA A 136 -4.57 -7.76 10.04
C ALA A 136 -5.07 -7.07 8.77
N LEU A 137 -4.19 -6.36 8.04
CA LEU A 137 -4.54 -5.74 6.75
C LEU A 137 -4.96 -6.77 5.71
N ARG A 138 -4.22 -7.88 5.60
CA ARG A 138 -4.55 -8.98 4.68
C ARG A 138 -5.90 -9.61 5.03
N GLN A 139 -6.16 -9.83 6.31
CA GLN A 139 -7.41 -10.40 6.80
C GLN A 139 -8.59 -9.45 6.55
N ALA A 140 -8.41 -8.15 6.82
CA ALA A 140 -9.40 -7.12 6.50
C ALA A 140 -9.74 -7.12 5.01
N LYS A 141 -8.73 -7.20 4.12
CA LYS A 141 -9.00 -7.34 2.69
C LYS A 141 -9.71 -8.63 2.33
N GLN A 142 -9.38 -9.77 2.93
CA GLN A 142 -10.11 -11.01 2.68
C GLN A 142 -11.59 -10.90 3.09
N LEU A 143 -11.89 -10.15 4.15
CA LEU A 143 -13.26 -9.89 4.58
C LEU A 143 -13.98 -8.89 3.65
N SER A 144 -13.30 -7.83 3.22
CA SER A 144 -13.86 -6.81 2.30
C SER A 144 -13.96 -7.30 0.85
N GLY A 145 -13.04 -8.16 0.41
CA GLY A 145 -13.04 -8.83 -0.90
C GLY A 145 -13.92 -10.08 -0.94
N ALA A 146 -14.50 -10.50 0.19
CA ALA A 146 -15.53 -11.54 0.26
C ALA A 146 -16.95 -10.98 0.07
N GLN A 147 -17.10 -9.80 -0.54
CA GLN A 147 -18.32 -9.48 -1.27
C GLN A 147 -18.17 -10.01 -2.70
N PRO A 148 -18.71 -11.21 -3.02
CA PRO A 148 -18.90 -11.58 -4.41
C PRO A 148 -19.86 -10.56 -5.02
N SER A 149 -19.33 -9.66 -5.84
CA SER A 149 -20.10 -9.00 -6.89
C SER A 149 -20.60 -10.09 -7.83
N GLY A 150 -21.72 -10.73 -7.50
CA GLY A 150 -22.24 -11.81 -8.34
C GLY A 150 -23.13 -12.86 -7.69
N SER A 151 -24.00 -12.48 -6.76
CA SER A 151 -25.24 -13.24 -6.58
C SER A 151 -26.33 -12.26 -6.22
N ALA A 152 -27.00 -11.77 -7.28
CA ALA A 152 -28.35 -11.25 -7.14
C ALA A 152 -29.12 -12.23 -6.26
N PRO A 153 -29.85 -11.79 -5.21
CA PRO A 153 -30.85 -12.65 -4.61
C PRO A 153 -31.82 -12.99 -5.73
N GLN A 154 -31.73 -14.21 -6.26
CA GLN A 154 -32.74 -14.77 -7.15
C GLN A 154 -34.07 -14.63 -6.40
N GLN A 155 -34.85 -13.64 -6.83
CA GLN A 155 -36.23 -13.47 -6.41
C GLN A 155 -36.90 -14.84 -6.63
N PRO A 156 -37.54 -15.42 -5.61
CA PRO A 156 -38.38 -16.58 -5.83
C PRO A 156 -39.45 -16.17 -6.83
N GLN A 157 -39.36 -16.64 -8.06
CA GLN A 157 -40.45 -16.56 -9.03
C GLN A 157 -41.64 -17.28 -8.40
N GLN A 158 -42.55 -16.50 -7.84
CA GLN A 158 -43.89 -16.94 -7.50
C GLN A 158 -44.58 -17.29 -8.81
N PRO A 159 -45.00 -18.53 -9.07
CA PRO A 159 -45.93 -18.81 -10.14
C PRO A 159 -47.28 -18.24 -9.73
N GLN A 160 -47.57 -17.05 -10.24
CA GLN A 160 -48.88 -16.43 -10.20
C GLN A 160 -49.80 -17.17 -11.17
N GLY A 161 -50.70 -17.98 -10.60
CA GLY A 161 -52.06 -18.27 -11.08
C GLY A 161 -52.27 -18.81 -12.50
N GLY A 162 -52.93 -19.96 -12.60
CA GLY A 162 -53.45 -20.44 -13.89
C GLY A 162 -54.47 -21.58 -13.77
N MET A 163 -55.72 -21.18 -13.53
CA MET A 163 -57.01 -21.88 -13.72
C MET A 163 -57.41 -23.01 -12.77
#